data_AF-A0A534YAF4-F1
#
_entry.id   AF-A0A534YAF4-F1
#
_cell.length_a   1.000
_cell.length_b   1.000
_cell.length_c   1.000
_cell.angle_alpha   90.00
_cell.angle_beta   90.00
_cell.angle_gamma   90.00
#
_symmetry.space_group_name_H-M   'P 1'
#
loop_
_entity.id
_entity.type
_entity.pdbx_description
1 polymer ?
#
loop_
_entity_poly.entity_id
_entity_poly.type
_entity_poly.pdbx_seq_one_letter_code
_entity_poly.pdbx_strand_id
1 'polypeptide(L)'
;MSSVYRRRCDACFDPVREAVVGPQQPAARATGARIRGFDWLRGIAVLVMIQTHALGLLRPELRSGLLWTRLQWVDGLVAPAFIFSAGFSLALVQVRGAAAGMRAVRVRKTLRRLGEVLLVATLLNWMWFPIFREPRWIFRIDILHCIGLSLLLALPIFALLSPRPRLLSWVSLALAAVVFGVSPFAEHVRGPLAALANGSTESVFPLLPWGGYVYLGASAGAVAAYDPRKLPWWIGGLLVAGAVLWIATPQLAAVYPPHQFWVTNPANHASRWTQVCALLLVLFALERSPAGARAVSRIPFVELFATSSLAGYFFHQMLLFYRIAGFSFEARWGNSCSWPKYWLVLVLLIAATAVLTWAMDRVYSRLWNPLWTRLQKVDSSATGAPSQRGQARHAP
;
A
#
# COMPACT_ATOMS: atom_id res chain seq x y z
N MET A 1 -55.94 57.15 14.98
CA MET A 1 -56.14 56.46 13.67
C MET A 1 -55.97 57.50 12.59
N SER A 2 -55.08 57.45 11.60
CA SER A 2 -54.03 56.51 11.20
C SER A 2 -53.32 57.13 9.99
N SER A 3 -51.98 57.07 10.00
CA SER A 3 -51.06 57.02 8.83
C SER A 3 -51.20 58.10 7.74
N VAL A 4 -50.44 59.21 7.76
CA VAL A 4 -48.99 59.35 7.43
C VAL A 4 -48.69 58.90 5.98
N TYR A 5 -48.64 59.80 4.99
CA TYR A 5 -47.60 60.77 4.55
C TYR A 5 -46.57 60.23 3.52
N ARG A 6 -46.93 60.40 2.24
CA ARG A 6 -46.16 61.06 1.15
C ARG A 6 -44.63 60.98 1.17
N ARG A 7 -44.02 60.49 0.07
CA ARG A 7 -42.78 61.08 -0.48
C ARG A 7 -42.52 60.76 -1.96
N ARG A 8 -41.83 61.73 -2.56
CA ARG A 8 -41.52 62.01 -3.97
C ARG A 8 -40.07 61.59 -4.27
N CYS A 9 -39.78 61.43 -5.56
CA CYS A 9 -38.47 61.20 -6.19
C CYS A 9 -37.35 62.16 -5.71
N ASP A 10 -36.10 61.67 -5.65
CA ASP A 10 -35.02 62.04 -6.59
C ASP A 10 -33.67 61.33 -6.26
N ALA A 11 -33.03 60.86 -7.34
CA ALA A 11 -31.61 60.60 -7.65
C ALA A 11 -30.52 60.24 -6.60
N CYS A 12 -29.70 59.26 -7.02
CA CYS A 12 -28.26 59.05 -6.75
C CYS A 12 -27.85 58.40 -5.41
N PHE A 13 -27.42 57.12 -5.42
CA PHE A 13 -26.25 56.60 -4.65
C PHE A 13 -26.01 55.07 -4.83
N ASP A 14 -24.73 54.70 -5.04
CA ASP A 14 -23.99 53.46 -4.75
C ASP A 14 -24.49 52.04 -5.15
N PRO A 15 -23.74 51.29 -6.00
CA PRO A 15 -23.82 49.84 -6.08
C PRO A 15 -22.73 49.17 -5.23
N VAL A 16 -22.65 49.46 -3.93
CA VAL A 16 -21.83 48.67 -2.99
C VAL A 16 -22.57 48.50 -1.66
N ARG A 17 -23.43 47.49 -1.59
CA ARG A 17 -23.67 46.57 -0.44
C ARG A 17 -25.02 45.85 -0.62
N GLU A 18 -25.05 44.59 -0.19
CA GLU A 18 -26.23 43.72 -0.02
C GLU A 18 -26.82 43.06 -1.27
N ALA A 19 -26.10 42.06 -1.80
CA ALA A 19 -26.74 40.82 -2.24
C ALA A 19 -26.39 39.72 -1.23
N VAL A 20 -27.26 39.58 -0.24
CA VAL A 20 -27.27 38.55 0.78
C VAL A 20 -27.54 37.18 0.15
N VAL A 21 -26.56 36.29 0.30
CA VAL A 21 -26.69 34.84 0.54
C VAL A 21 -27.84 34.15 -0.23
N GLY A 22 -27.59 33.83 -1.50
CA GLY A 22 -28.24 32.67 -2.13
C GLY A 22 -27.74 31.37 -1.48
N PRO A 23 -28.52 30.28 -1.47
CA PRO A 23 -28.10 29.02 -0.87
C PRO A 23 -26.81 28.56 -1.55
N GLN A 24 -25.70 28.67 -0.84
CA GLN A 24 -24.43 28.11 -1.26
C GLN A 24 -24.63 26.61 -1.40
N GLN A 25 -24.76 26.15 -2.64
CA GLN A 25 -24.48 24.77 -2.98
C GLN A 25 -23.18 24.41 -2.28
N PRO A 26 -23.16 23.39 -1.40
CA PRO A 26 -21.96 23.06 -0.67
C PRO A 26 -20.89 22.76 -1.70
N ALA A 27 -19.89 23.65 -1.76
CA ALA A 27 -18.70 23.48 -2.57
C ALA A 27 -18.23 22.04 -2.34
N ALA A 28 -18.32 21.22 -3.39
CA ALA A 28 -17.92 19.84 -3.35
C ALA A 28 -16.48 19.81 -2.86
N ARG A 29 -16.28 19.43 -1.59
CA ARG A 29 -14.97 19.18 -1.04
C ARG A 29 -14.33 18.18 -1.98
N ALA A 30 -13.31 18.60 -2.71
CA ALA A 30 -12.42 17.71 -3.45
C ALA A 30 -11.61 16.90 -2.43
N THR A 31 -12.29 16.03 -1.70
CA THR A 31 -11.71 14.92 -0.97
C THR A 31 -11.17 14.01 -2.06
N GLY A 32 -9.86 14.08 -2.34
CA GLY A 32 -9.23 13.30 -3.42
C GLY A 32 -9.65 11.83 -3.30
N ALA A 33 -10.55 11.40 -4.17
CA ALA A 33 -11.24 10.12 -4.03
C ALA A 33 -10.23 8.98 -3.86
N ARG A 34 -10.45 8.14 -2.83
CA ARG A 34 -9.75 6.87 -2.69
C ARG A 34 -10.19 5.96 -3.83
N ILE A 35 -9.29 5.13 -4.31
CA ILE A 35 -9.55 4.18 -5.40
C ILE A 35 -9.79 2.83 -4.74
N ARG A 36 -11.06 2.41 -4.62
CA ARG A 36 -11.44 1.28 -3.77
C ARG A 36 -10.85 -0.02 -4.27
N GLY A 37 -10.65 -0.18 -5.58
CA GLY A 37 -10.00 -1.37 -6.13
C GLY A 37 -8.61 -1.65 -5.54
N PHE A 38 -7.78 -0.63 -5.30
CA PHE A 38 -6.47 -0.80 -4.65
C PHE A 38 -6.57 -1.01 -3.14
N ASP A 39 -7.60 -0.46 -2.50
CA ASP A 39 -7.89 -0.73 -1.09
C ASP A 39 -8.31 -2.20 -0.92
N TRP A 40 -9.24 -2.69 -1.75
CA TRP A 40 -9.68 -4.07 -1.76
C TRP A 40 -8.57 -5.05 -2.12
N LEU A 41 -7.70 -4.73 -3.09
CA LEU A 41 -6.53 -5.55 -3.40
C LEU A 41 -5.67 -5.78 -2.14
N ARG A 42 -5.39 -4.72 -1.38
CA ARG A 42 -4.63 -4.83 -0.12
C ARG A 42 -5.37 -5.64 0.94
N GLY A 43 -6.67 -5.40 1.12
CA GLY A 43 -7.48 -6.15 2.08
C GLY A 43 -7.52 -7.66 1.77
N ILE A 44 -7.71 -8.01 0.49
CA ILE A 44 -7.65 -9.40 0.02
C ILE A 44 -6.26 -9.98 0.21
N ALA A 45 -5.20 -9.22 -0.11
CA ALA A 45 -3.82 -9.67 0.10
C ALA A 45 -3.53 -9.98 1.57
N VAL A 46 -4.10 -9.24 2.53
CA VAL A 46 -3.98 -9.58 3.97
C VAL A 46 -4.66 -10.92 4.28
N LEU A 47 -5.86 -11.18 3.75
CA LEU A 47 -6.55 -12.45 3.99
C LEU A 47 -5.74 -13.64 3.46
N VAL A 48 -5.23 -13.53 2.23
CA VAL A 48 -4.38 -14.56 1.62
C VAL A 48 -3.04 -14.67 2.34
N MET A 49 -2.46 -13.57 2.84
CA MET A 49 -1.25 -13.58 3.67
C MET A 49 -1.45 -14.39 4.97
N ILE A 50 -2.58 -14.21 5.66
CA ILE A 50 -2.89 -15.00 6.85
C ILE A 50 -3.04 -16.48 6.47
N GLN A 51 -3.71 -16.76 5.34
CA GLN A 51 -3.92 -18.10 4.82
C GLN A 51 -2.60 -18.82 4.49
N THR A 52 -1.69 -18.17 3.78
CA THR A 52 -0.39 -18.78 3.41
C THR A 52 0.44 -19.09 4.64
N HIS A 53 0.51 -18.19 5.62
CA HIS A 53 1.25 -18.47 6.86
C HIS A 53 0.61 -19.59 7.68
N ALA A 54 -0.73 -19.64 7.71
CA ALA A 54 -1.45 -20.72 8.38
C ALA A 54 -1.22 -22.10 7.74
N LEU A 55 -0.74 -22.20 6.48
CA LEU A 55 -0.44 -23.49 5.85
C LEU A 55 0.59 -24.30 6.64
N GLY A 56 1.44 -23.66 7.45
CA GLY A 56 2.33 -24.32 8.41
C GLY A 56 1.60 -25.16 9.48
N LEU A 57 0.29 -24.95 9.67
CA LEU A 57 -0.53 -25.74 10.58
C LEU A 57 -0.96 -27.09 9.99
N LEU A 58 -0.96 -27.24 8.66
CA LEU A 58 -1.28 -28.50 8.00
C LEU A 58 -0.22 -29.57 8.32
N ARG A 59 -0.66 -30.82 8.41
CA ARG A 59 0.26 -31.96 8.49
C ARG A 59 1.20 -31.99 7.28
N PRO A 60 2.47 -32.37 7.44
CA PRO A 60 3.45 -32.37 6.35
C PRO A 60 3.00 -33.17 5.12
N GLU A 61 2.29 -34.28 5.30
CA GLU A 61 1.85 -35.16 4.21
C GLU A 61 0.82 -34.48 3.29
N LEU A 62 0.09 -33.49 3.82
CA LEU A 62 -0.92 -32.72 3.08
C LEU A 62 -0.32 -31.51 2.34
N ARG A 63 0.99 -31.26 2.47
CA ARG A 63 1.70 -30.17 1.78
C ARG A 63 2.13 -30.56 0.37
N SER A 64 1.26 -31.25 -0.34
CA SER A 64 1.48 -31.78 -1.68
C SER A 64 0.16 -31.88 -2.46
N GLY A 65 0.25 -32.16 -3.76
CA GLY A 65 -0.91 -32.34 -4.63
C GLY A 65 -1.56 -31.04 -5.10
N LEU A 66 -2.65 -31.20 -5.86
CA LEU A 66 -3.24 -30.12 -6.66
C LEU A 66 -3.73 -28.91 -5.83
N LEU A 67 -4.41 -29.16 -4.71
CA LEU A 67 -4.92 -28.08 -3.86
C LEU A 67 -3.78 -27.26 -3.25
N TRP A 68 -2.76 -27.93 -2.71
CA TRP A 68 -1.57 -27.29 -2.16
C TRP A 68 -0.85 -26.43 -3.21
N THR A 69 -0.61 -26.98 -4.40
CA THR A 69 0.07 -26.25 -5.48
C THR A 69 -0.73 -25.02 -5.93
N ARG A 70 -2.07 -25.13 -6.01
CA ARG A 70 -2.94 -23.99 -6.35
C ARG A 70 -2.92 -22.91 -5.28
N LEU A 71 -2.91 -23.28 -4.00
CA LEU A 71 -2.79 -22.32 -2.89
C LEU A 71 -1.42 -21.62 -2.93
N GLN A 72 -0.33 -22.38 -3.00
CA GLN A 72 1.04 -21.82 -3.11
C GLN A 72 1.18 -20.88 -4.33
N TRP A 73 0.51 -21.18 -5.43
CA TRP A 73 0.47 -20.32 -6.61
C TRP A 73 -0.19 -18.97 -6.32
N VAL A 74 -1.36 -18.98 -5.66
CA VAL A 74 -2.06 -17.76 -5.22
C VAL A 74 -1.27 -17.01 -4.15
N ASP A 75 -0.66 -17.73 -3.22
CA ASP A 75 0.17 -17.19 -2.13
C ASP A 75 1.37 -16.41 -2.67
N GLY A 76 1.95 -16.86 -3.79
CA GLY A 76 3.00 -16.15 -4.51
C GLY A 76 2.63 -14.75 -5.01
N LEU A 77 1.34 -14.40 -5.01
CA LEU A 77 0.81 -13.08 -5.42
C LEU A 77 0.66 -12.09 -4.27
N VAL A 78 0.76 -12.54 -3.01
CA VAL A 78 0.59 -11.70 -1.82
C VAL A 78 1.62 -10.57 -1.77
N ALA A 79 2.92 -10.92 -1.86
CA ALA A 79 3.99 -9.92 -1.84
C ALA A 79 3.91 -8.95 -3.04
N PRO A 80 3.76 -9.41 -4.29
CA PRO A 80 3.52 -8.54 -5.44
C PRO A 80 2.36 -7.55 -5.22
N ALA A 81 1.22 -8.02 -4.71
CA ALA A 81 0.04 -7.18 -4.49
C ALA A 81 0.29 -6.07 -3.45
N PHE A 82 0.97 -6.37 -2.34
CA PHE A 82 1.32 -5.37 -1.33
C PHE A 82 2.30 -4.33 -1.85
N ILE A 83 3.41 -4.79 -2.46
CA ILE A 83 4.47 -3.90 -2.93
C ILE A 83 3.93 -3.00 -4.06
N PHE A 84 3.16 -3.56 -4.98
CA PHE A 84 2.48 -2.82 -6.04
C PHE A 84 1.54 -1.76 -5.45
N SER A 85 0.66 -2.14 -4.51
CA SER A 85 -0.29 -1.21 -3.90
C SER A 85 0.40 -0.10 -3.09
N ALA A 86 1.56 -0.40 -2.48
CA ALA A 86 2.35 0.57 -1.75
C ALA A 86 2.98 1.62 -2.67
N GLY A 87 3.58 1.18 -3.79
CA GLY A 87 4.10 2.07 -4.83
C GLY A 87 3.01 2.95 -5.46
N PHE A 88 1.85 2.35 -5.76
CA PHE A 88 0.66 3.06 -6.23
C PHE A 88 0.24 4.18 -5.28
N SER A 89 0.08 3.86 -4.00
CA SER A 89 -0.35 4.80 -2.97
C SER A 89 0.64 5.94 -2.82
N LEU A 90 1.95 5.63 -2.83
CA LEU A 90 2.99 6.64 -2.69
C LEU A 90 2.99 7.63 -3.86
N ALA A 91 3.02 7.14 -5.11
CA ALA A 91 3.02 8.01 -6.29
C ALA A 91 1.75 8.88 -6.36
N LEU A 92 0.58 8.29 -6.11
CA LEU A 92 -0.70 9.01 -6.08
C LEU A 92 -0.69 10.16 -5.07
N VAL A 93 -0.18 9.89 -3.86
CA VAL A 93 -0.11 10.85 -2.77
C VAL A 93 0.91 11.96 -3.06
N GLN A 94 2.08 11.63 -3.64
CA GLN A 94 3.08 12.62 -4.03
C GLN A 94 2.60 13.54 -5.15
N VAL A 95 2.01 12.99 -6.22
CA VAL A 95 1.47 13.80 -7.33
C VAL A 95 0.35 14.73 -6.84
N ARG A 96 -0.61 14.22 -6.07
CA ARG A 96 -1.68 15.06 -5.48
C ARG A 96 -1.12 16.13 -4.54
N GLY A 97 -0.04 15.81 -3.82
CA GLY A 97 0.67 16.77 -2.98
C GLY A 97 1.34 17.89 -3.76
N ALA A 98 2.01 17.54 -4.86
CA ALA A 98 2.66 18.50 -5.73
C ALA A 98 1.64 19.41 -6.44
N ALA A 99 0.53 18.85 -6.94
CA ALA A 99 -0.57 19.62 -7.52
C ALA A 99 -1.19 20.62 -6.53
N ALA A 100 -1.17 20.31 -5.23
CA ALA A 100 -1.64 21.18 -4.17
C ALA A 100 -0.54 22.11 -3.57
N GLY A 101 0.64 22.19 -4.17
CA GLY A 101 1.76 23.00 -3.64
C GLY A 101 2.38 22.50 -2.34
N MET A 102 1.98 21.32 -1.84
CA MET A 102 2.38 20.76 -0.54
C MET A 102 3.49 19.71 -0.65
N ARG A 103 4.35 19.79 -1.67
CA ARG A 103 5.36 18.75 -1.96
C ARG A 103 6.30 18.48 -0.79
N ALA A 104 6.94 19.51 -0.23
CA ALA A 104 7.90 19.35 0.86
C ALA A 104 7.27 18.75 2.12
N VAL A 105 6.07 19.24 2.49
CA VAL A 105 5.29 18.71 3.61
C VAL A 105 4.94 17.24 3.40
N ARG A 106 4.58 16.86 2.17
CA ARG A 106 4.26 15.48 1.83
C ARG A 106 5.48 14.56 1.93
N VAL A 107 6.62 14.97 1.39
CA VAL A 107 7.88 14.22 1.48
C VAL A 107 8.28 14.00 2.94
N ARG A 108 8.26 15.04 3.78
CA ARG A 108 8.56 14.92 5.22
C ARG A 108 7.61 13.95 5.93
N LYS A 109 6.31 14.03 5.65
CA LYS A 109 5.31 13.10 6.21
C LYS A 109 5.57 11.66 5.76
N THR A 110 5.91 11.46 4.49
CA THR A 110 6.27 10.13 3.96
C THR A 110 7.54 9.60 4.60
N LEU A 111 8.62 10.39 4.69
CA LEU A 111 9.87 9.97 5.33
C LEU A 111 9.66 9.50 6.77
N ARG A 112 8.90 10.27 7.55
CA ARG A 112 8.54 9.86 8.92
C ARG A 112 7.80 8.53 8.92
N ARG A 113 6.80 8.35 8.05
CA ARG A 113 6.03 7.10 7.97
C ARG A 113 6.88 5.91 7.52
N LEU A 114 7.82 6.12 6.59
CA LEU A 114 8.76 5.08 6.19
C LEU A 114 9.72 4.73 7.33
N GLY A 115 10.19 5.72 8.09
CA GLY A 115 10.97 5.50 9.31
C GLY A 115 10.20 4.68 10.35
N GLU A 116 8.92 4.99 10.60
CA GLU A 116 8.03 4.21 11.47
C GLU A 116 7.91 2.76 10.99
N VAL A 117 7.70 2.54 9.68
CA VAL A 117 7.58 1.19 9.10
C VAL A 117 8.88 0.40 9.23
N LEU A 118 10.03 1.02 8.91
CA LEU A 118 11.34 0.37 9.04
C LEU A 118 11.67 0.07 10.51
N LEU A 119 11.35 0.98 11.43
CA LEU A 119 11.51 0.74 12.86
C LEU A 119 10.66 -0.45 13.33
N VAL A 120 9.38 -0.49 12.95
CA VAL A 120 8.49 -1.62 13.29
C VAL A 120 9.02 -2.92 12.68
N ALA A 121 9.53 -2.88 11.44
CA ALA A 121 10.15 -4.04 10.80
C ALA A 121 11.35 -4.55 11.60
N THR A 122 12.26 -3.66 12.00
CA THR A 122 13.43 -4.03 12.80
C THR A 122 13.04 -4.56 14.18
N LEU A 123 12.07 -3.95 14.86
CA LEU A 123 11.58 -4.42 16.15
C LEU A 123 10.93 -5.82 16.06
N LEU A 124 10.16 -6.08 15.00
CA LEU A 124 9.58 -7.39 14.75
C LEU A 124 10.65 -8.45 14.49
N ASN A 125 11.65 -8.12 13.65
CA ASN A 125 12.77 -9.01 13.38
C ASN A 125 13.54 -9.32 14.67
N TRP A 126 13.82 -8.30 15.50
CA TRP A 126 14.47 -8.49 16.79
C TRP A 126 13.66 -9.36 17.76
N MET A 127 12.34 -9.17 17.84
CA MET A 127 11.48 -10.01 18.69
C MET A 127 11.58 -11.51 18.34
N TRP A 128 11.90 -11.82 17.08
CA TRP A 128 11.97 -13.19 16.56
C TRP A 128 13.36 -13.78 16.50
N PHE A 129 14.38 -12.95 16.27
CA PHE A 129 15.76 -13.36 16.07
C PHE A 129 16.67 -12.69 17.10
N PRO A 130 17.52 -13.46 17.80
CA PRO A 130 18.34 -12.93 18.88
C PRO A 130 19.53 -12.12 18.34
N ILE A 131 19.27 -10.89 17.89
CA ILE A 131 20.25 -10.00 17.25
C ILE A 131 21.51 -9.79 18.10
N PHE A 132 21.39 -9.70 19.43
CA PHE A 132 22.55 -9.53 20.30
C PHE A 132 23.42 -10.78 20.45
N ARG A 133 22.85 -11.98 20.23
CA ARG A 133 23.63 -13.22 20.19
C ARG A 133 24.18 -13.49 18.80
N GLU A 134 23.45 -13.07 17.78
CA GLU A 134 23.76 -13.34 16.38
C GLU A 134 23.55 -12.07 15.52
N PRO A 135 24.55 -11.15 15.46
CA PRO A 135 24.43 -9.87 14.75
C PRO A 135 24.11 -10.00 13.26
N ARG A 136 24.31 -11.18 12.65
CA ARG A 136 23.92 -11.49 11.27
C ARG A 136 22.45 -11.20 10.96
N TRP A 137 21.56 -11.31 11.96
CA TRP A 137 20.12 -11.06 11.77
C TRP A 137 19.78 -9.59 11.51
N ILE A 138 20.69 -8.65 11.81
CA ILE A 138 20.54 -7.22 11.47
C ILE A 138 20.39 -7.03 9.95
N PHE A 139 21.07 -7.86 9.17
CA PHE A 139 21.08 -7.77 7.70
C PHE A 139 19.98 -8.58 7.04
N ARG A 140 19.13 -9.26 7.81
CA ARG A 140 18.00 -10.02 7.26
C ARG A 140 16.92 -9.07 6.77
N ILE A 141 16.64 -9.12 5.48
CA ILE A 141 15.56 -8.36 4.85
C ILE A 141 14.30 -9.23 4.78
N ASP A 142 13.29 -8.82 5.53
CA ASP A 142 11.92 -9.33 5.40
C ASP A 142 11.09 -8.45 4.45
N ILE A 143 9.82 -8.81 4.27
CA ILE A 143 8.92 -8.09 3.38
C ILE A 143 8.66 -6.63 3.80
N LEU A 144 8.66 -6.30 5.10
CA LEU A 144 8.47 -4.93 5.58
C LEU A 144 9.71 -4.08 5.30
N HIS A 145 10.91 -4.63 5.54
CA HIS A 145 12.17 -3.98 5.16
C HIS A 145 12.23 -3.77 3.64
N CYS A 146 11.87 -4.79 2.85
CA CYS A 146 11.80 -4.69 1.39
C CYS A 146 10.88 -3.54 0.94
N ILE A 147 9.65 -3.48 1.46
CA ILE A 147 8.68 -2.41 1.12
C ILE A 147 9.23 -1.05 1.57
N GLY A 148 9.69 -0.95 2.83
CA GLY A 148 10.17 0.31 3.41
C GLY A 148 11.38 0.89 2.67
N LEU A 149 12.40 0.06 2.41
CA LEU A 149 13.61 0.46 1.69
C LEU A 149 13.31 0.76 0.22
N SER A 150 12.50 -0.05 -0.47
CA SER A 150 12.14 0.21 -1.87
C SER A 150 11.39 1.54 -2.02
N LEU A 151 10.45 1.85 -1.11
CA LEU A 151 9.75 3.13 -1.11
C LEU A 151 10.66 4.29 -0.75
N LEU A 152 11.63 4.09 0.16
CA LEU A 152 12.60 5.10 0.55
C LEU A 152 13.50 5.47 -0.64
N LEU A 153 13.99 4.47 -1.39
CA LEU A 153 14.78 4.67 -2.61
C LEU A 153 13.95 5.31 -3.73
N ALA A 154 12.66 4.98 -3.83
CA ALA A 154 11.79 5.53 -4.86
C ALA A 154 11.32 6.98 -4.56
N LEU A 155 11.24 7.37 -3.29
CA LEU A 155 10.74 8.67 -2.86
C LEU A 155 11.42 9.89 -3.51
N PRO A 156 12.76 10.01 -3.60
CA PRO A 156 13.38 11.19 -4.23
C PRO A 156 12.98 11.32 -5.70
N ILE A 157 12.91 10.22 -6.44
CA ILE A 157 12.48 10.19 -7.84
C ILE A 157 11.02 10.64 -7.95
N PHE A 158 10.15 10.09 -7.08
CA PHE A 158 8.72 10.41 -7.10
C PHE A 158 8.48 11.86 -6.69
N ALA A 159 9.21 12.38 -5.71
CA ALA A 159 9.13 13.78 -5.30
C ALA A 159 9.58 14.71 -6.43
N LEU A 160 10.70 14.40 -7.09
CA LEU A 160 11.23 15.20 -8.21
C LEU A 160 10.25 15.24 -9.38
N LEU A 161 9.68 14.09 -9.76
CA LEU A 161 8.82 13.95 -10.94
C LEU A 161 7.32 14.16 -10.64
N SER A 162 6.92 14.30 -9.37
CA SER A 162 5.52 14.51 -8.97
C SER A 162 4.79 15.66 -9.67
N PRO A 163 5.43 16.80 -10.07
CA PRO A 163 4.77 17.84 -10.85
C PRO A 163 4.51 17.45 -12.32
N ARG A 164 5.18 16.40 -12.81
CA ARG A 164 5.07 15.89 -14.20
C ARG A 164 4.57 14.44 -14.18
N PRO A 165 3.29 14.20 -13.82
CA PRO A 165 2.83 12.86 -13.48
C PRO A 165 2.81 11.88 -14.67
N ARG A 166 2.69 12.37 -15.91
CA ARG A 166 2.88 11.55 -17.13
C ARG A 166 4.33 11.08 -17.29
N LEU A 167 5.30 11.93 -16.98
CA LEU A 167 6.71 11.56 -17.00
C LEU A 167 7.00 10.56 -15.88
N LEU A 168 6.46 10.80 -14.68
CA LEU A 168 6.58 9.86 -13.56
C LEU A 168 6.00 8.48 -13.90
N SER A 169 4.86 8.39 -14.60
CA SER A 169 4.30 7.09 -14.97
C SER A 169 5.22 6.27 -15.87
N TRP A 170 5.82 6.91 -16.89
CA TRP A 170 6.71 6.23 -17.83
C TRP A 170 8.09 5.94 -17.23
N VAL A 171 8.67 6.88 -16.47
CA VAL A 171 9.94 6.66 -15.77
C VAL A 171 9.80 5.53 -14.75
N SER A 172 8.69 5.46 -14.01
CA SER A 172 8.46 4.36 -13.08
C SER A 172 8.30 3.03 -13.83
N LEU A 173 7.64 3.01 -14.99
CA LEU A 173 7.57 1.78 -15.79
C LEU A 173 8.95 1.34 -16.30
N ALA A 174 9.78 2.28 -16.75
CA ALA A 174 11.16 1.99 -17.18
C ALA A 174 12.02 1.47 -16.01
N LEU A 175 11.91 2.07 -14.83
CA LEU A 175 12.62 1.60 -13.62
C LEU A 175 12.16 0.19 -13.21
N ALA A 176 10.87 -0.11 -13.31
CA ALA A 176 10.37 -1.47 -13.08
C ALA A 176 11.00 -2.46 -14.06
N ALA A 177 11.03 -2.13 -15.36
CA ALA A 177 11.66 -2.95 -16.38
C ALA A 177 13.16 -3.18 -16.12
N VAL A 178 13.88 -2.14 -15.68
CA VAL A 178 15.29 -2.26 -15.27
C VAL A 178 15.44 -3.18 -14.06
N VAL A 179 14.63 -3.00 -13.01
CA VAL A 179 14.73 -3.83 -11.79
C VAL A 179 14.47 -5.30 -12.08
N PHE A 180 13.42 -5.63 -12.85
CA PHE A 180 13.16 -7.01 -13.26
C PHE A 180 14.22 -7.50 -14.25
N GLY A 181 14.67 -6.66 -15.17
CA GLY A 181 15.67 -7.04 -16.17
C GLY A 181 17.05 -7.31 -15.56
N VAL A 182 17.40 -6.66 -14.45
CA VAL A 182 18.68 -6.84 -13.77
C VAL A 182 18.65 -7.99 -12.76
N SER A 183 17.47 -8.43 -12.30
CA SER A 183 17.38 -9.41 -11.21
C SER A 183 18.07 -10.74 -11.45
N PRO A 184 18.12 -11.34 -12.66
CA PRO A 184 18.89 -12.57 -12.88
C PRO A 184 20.39 -12.41 -12.59
N PHE A 185 20.97 -11.25 -12.91
CA PHE A 185 22.38 -10.98 -12.63
C PHE A 185 22.66 -10.81 -11.14
N ALA A 186 21.64 -10.43 -10.36
CA ALA A 186 21.78 -10.20 -8.92
C ALA A 186 22.14 -11.47 -8.14
N GLU A 187 21.87 -12.68 -8.67
CA GLU A 187 22.21 -13.96 -8.02
C GLU A 187 23.72 -14.14 -7.77
N HIS A 188 24.55 -13.45 -8.55
CA HIS A 188 26.01 -13.54 -8.47
C HIS A 188 26.61 -12.52 -7.48
N VAL A 189 25.81 -11.58 -6.95
CA VAL A 189 26.29 -10.57 -6.00
C VAL A 189 26.67 -11.25 -4.68
N ARG A 190 27.90 -10.99 -4.22
CA ARG A 190 28.45 -11.51 -2.96
C ARG A 190 28.75 -10.37 -1.98
N GLY A 191 29.01 -10.72 -0.73
CA GLY A 191 29.39 -9.77 0.31
C GLY A 191 28.18 -9.06 0.95
N PRO A 192 28.41 -7.92 1.63
CA PRO A 192 27.38 -7.25 2.45
C PRO A 192 26.15 -6.79 1.67
N LEU A 193 26.28 -6.53 0.37
CA LEU A 193 25.18 -6.11 -0.50
C LEU A 193 24.31 -7.27 -0.97
N ALA A 194 24.75 -8.52 -0.79
CA ALA A 194 23.99 -9.71 -1.21
C ALA A 194 22.60 -9.75 -0.54
N ALA A 195 22.48 -9.31 0.72
CA ALA A 195 21.20 -9.23 1.42
C ALA A 195 20.17 -8.33 0.71
N LEU A 196 20.62 -7.24 0.07
CA LEU A 196 19.76 -6.34 -0.70
C LEU A 196 19.49 -6.85 -2.11
N ALA A 197 20.38 -7.66 -2.67
CA ALA A 197 20.36 -8.03 -4.08
C ALA A 197 19.76 -9.42 -4.36
N ASN A 198 19.93 -10.39 -3.45
CA ASN A 198 19.53 -11.77 -3.69
C ASN A 198 19.23 -12.55 -2.37
N GLY A 199 18.78 -13.78 -2.53
CA GLY A 199 18.48 -14.70 -1.43
C GLY A 199 19.66 -15.55 -0.96
N SER A 200 20.92 -15.18 -1.27
CA SER A 200 22.10 -15.93 -0.82
C SER A 200 22.47 -15.67 0.64
N THR A 201 21.68 -14.86 1.33
CA THR A 201 21.76 -14.58 2.77
C THR A 201 20.47 -15.05 3.43
N GLU A 202 20.28 -14.78 4.72
CA GLU A 202 19.02 -15.05 5.43
C GLU A 202 17.82 -14.18 4.97
N SER A 203 18.02 -13.33 3.95
CA SER A 203 17.00 -12.43 3.41
C SER A 203 16.02 -13.15 2.52
N VAL A 204 14.75 -13.14 2.92
CA VAL A 204 13.65 -13.79 2.19
C VAL A 204 13.12 -12.91 1.07
N PHE A 205 13.19 -11.58 1.24
CA PHE A 205 12.68 -10.60 0.28
C PHE A 205 13.75 -9.54 -0.02
N PRO A 206 14.77 -9.84 -0.85
CA PRO A 206 15.74 -8.84 -1.32
C PRO A 206 15.07 -7.71 -2.11
N LEU A 207 15.74 -6.58 -2.35
CA LEU A 207 15.20 -5.49 -3.16
C LEU A 207 15.07 -5.87 -4.64
N LEU A 208 15.96 -6.72 -5.16
CA LEU A 208 15.85 -7.27 -6.51
C LEU A 208 15.28 -8.68 -6.40
N PRO A 209 14.21 -9.04 -7.15
CA PRO A 209 13.39 -8.21 -8.05
C PRO A 209 12.26 -7.43 -7.37
N TRP A 210 12.01 -7.63 -6.07
CA TRP A 210 10.77 -7.21 -5.41
C TRP A 210 10.47 -5.71 -5.48
N GLY A 211 11.49 -4.86 -5.45
CA GLY A 211 11.38 -3.41 -5.64
C GLY A 211 10.78 -2.99 -6.98
N GLY A 212 10.84 -3.84 -8.01
CA GLY A 212 10.24 -3.58 -9.32
C GLY A 212 8.72 -3.37 -9.24
N TYR A 213 8.06 -4.06 -8.31
CA TYR A 213 6.63 -3.89 -8.06
C TYR A 213 6.30 -2.51 -7.49
N VAL A 214 7.21 -1.86 -6.73
CA VAL A 214 7.00 -0.47 -6.26
C VAL A 214 6.88 0.46 -7.46
N TYR A 215 7.78 0.29 -8.43
CA TYR A 215 7.81 1.12 -9.62
C TYR A 215 6.64 0.82 -10.59
N LEU A 216 6.22 -0.45 -10.74
CA LEU A 216 4.99 -0.79 -11.45
C LEU A 216 3.76 -0.13 -10.83
N GLY A 217 3.64 -0.25 -9.50
CA GLY A 217 2.58 0.40 -8.73
C GLY A 217 2.59 1.91 -8.90
N ALA A 218 3.77 2.53 -8.79
CA ALA A 218 3.94 3.96 -8.94
C ALA A 218 3.57 4.46 -10.35
N SER A 219 3.85 3.65 -11.38
CA SER A 219 3.40 3.93 -12.74
C SER A 219 1.88 4.10 -12.80
N ALA A 220 1.13 3.12 -12.27
CA ALA A 220 -0.32 3.18 -12.18
C ALA A 220 -0.82 4.31 -11.24
N GLY A 221 -0.12 4.56 -10.13
CA GLY A 221 -0.47 5.60 -9.16
C GLY A 221 -0.36 7.01 -9.72
N ALA A 222 0.66 7.25 -10.55
CA ALA A 222 0.81 8.50 -11.27
C ALA A 222 -0.32 8.69 -12.30
N VAL A 223 -0.69 7.64 -13.06
CA VAL A 223 -1.84 7.67 -13.98
C VAL A 223 -3.14 7.99 -13.25
N ALA A 224 -3.40 7.31 -12.15
CA ALA A 224 -4.55 7.55 -11.30
C ALA A 224 -4.63 8.99 -10.76
N ALA A 225 -3.47 9.63 -10.57
CA ALA A 225 -3.42 10.98 -10.02
C ALA A 225 -3.78 12.05 -11.05
N TYR A 226 -3.37 11.89 -12.32
CA TYR A 226 -3.64 12.88 -13.36
C TYR A 226 -4.91 12.57 -14.17
N ASP A 227 -5.26 11.30 -14.36
CA ASP A 227 -6.45 10.86 -15.09
C ASP A 227 -6.94 9.50 -14.58
N PRO A 228 -7.82 9.47 -13.56
CA PRO A 228 -8.38 8.24 -13.02
C PRO A 228 -9.11 7.37 -14.05
N ARG A 229 -9.64 7.96 -15.13
CA ARG A 229 -10.41 7.23 -16.17
C ARG A 229 -9.48 6.35 -17.01
N LYS A 230 -8.20 6.73 -17.13
CA LYS A 230 -7.17 5.96 -17.85
C LYS A 230 -6.58 4.82 -17.03
N LEU A 231 -6.77 4.81 -15.71
CA LEU A 231 -6.16 3.80 -14.84
C LEU A 231 -6.51 2.35 -15.26
N PRO A 232 -7.77 1.98 -15.55
CA PRO A 232 -8.09 0.61 -15.96
C PRO A 232 -7.45 0.23 -17.30
N TRP A 233 -7.36 1.17 -18.24
CA TRP A 233 -6.64 0.95 -19.52
C TRP A 233 -5.15 0.76 -19.31
N TRP A 234 -4.55 1.52 -18.39
CA TRP A 234 -3.15 1.36 -18.02
C TRP A 234 -2.88 0.00 -17.37
N ILE A 235 -3.72 -0.42 -16.42
CA ILE A 235 -3.64 -1.76 -15.81
C ILE A 235 -3.86 -2.85 -16.88
N GLY A 236 -4.76 -2.64 -17.84
CA GLY A 236 -4.94 -3.53 -19.00
C GLY A 236 -3.68 -3.62 -19.87
N GLY A 237 -3.00 -2.50 -20.11
CA GLY A 237 -1.72 -2.48 -20.82
C GLY A 237 -0.62 -3.24 -20.07
N LEU A 238 -0.52 -3.07 -18.74
CA LEU A 238 0.42 -3.83 -17.91
C LEU A 238 0.12 -5.33 -17.89
N LEU A 239 -1.17 -5.70 -17.89
CA LEU A 239 -1.62 -7.09 -18.01
C LEU A 239 -1.17 -7.68 -19.34
N VAL A 240 -1.45 -7.00 -20.46
CA VAL A 240 -1.07 -7.48 -21.80
C VAL A 240 0.45 -7.58 -21.92
N ALA A 241 1.20 -6.56 -21.49
CA ALA A 241 2.65 -6.59 -21.49
C ALA A 241 3.21 -7.76 -20.66
N GLY A 242 2.62 -8.00 -19.48
CA GLY A 242 2.99 -9.13 -18.63
C GLY A 242 2.66 -10.49 -19.26
N ALA A 243 1.49 -10.61 -19.88
CA ALA A 243 1.07 -11.84 -20.56
C ALA A 243 1.99 -12.15 -21.75
N VAL A 244 2.36 -11.14 -22.55
CA VAL A 244 3.33 -11.28 -23.65
C VAL A 244 4.68 -11.75 -23.12
N LEU A 245 5.21 -11.12 -22.07
CA LEU A 245 6.49 -11.52 -21.46
C LEU A 245 6.44 -12.92 -20.82
N TRP A 246 5.28 -13.31 -20.27
CA TRP A 246 5.06 -14.65 -19.75
C TRP A 246 5.00 -15.70 -20.87
N ILE A 247 4.28 -15.44 -21.97
CA ILE A 247 4.28 -16.33 -23.14
C ILE A 247 5.70 -16.45 -23.73
N ALA A 248 6.44 -15.35 -23.75
CA ALA A 248 7.82 -15.30 -24.22
C ALA A 248 8.85 -15.83 -23.20
N THR A 249 8.43 -16.67 -22.23
CA THR A 249 9.33 -17.21 -21.19
C THR A 249 10.59 -17.87 -21.76
N PRO A 250 10.51 -18.77 -22.78
CA PRO A 250 11.72 -19.41 -23.32
C PRO A 250 12.71 -18.41 -23.93
N GLN A 251 12.19 -17.43 -24.68
CA GLN A 251 12.99 -16.41 -25.34
C GLN A 251 13.64 -15.49 -24.30
N LEU A 252 12.88 -15.08 -23.28
CA LEU A 252 13.40 -14.21 -22.23
C LEU A 252 14.43 -14.94 -21.37
N ALA A 253 14.20 -16.20 -21.02
CA ALA A 253 15.16 -17.00 -20.27
C ALA A 253 16.49 -17.18 -21.03
N ALA A 254 16.46 -17.31 -22.36
CA ALA A 254 17.65 -17.45 -23.19
C ALA A 254 18.55 -16.21 -23.25
N VAL A 255 18.03 -15.02 -22.90
CA VAL A 255 18.81 -13.76 -22.86
C VAL A 255 19.69 -13.68 -21.61
N TYR A 256 19.40 -14.47 -20.58
CA TYR A 256 20.07 -14.41 -19.28
C TYR A 256 20.98 -15.62 -19.04
N PRO A 257 22.02 -15.48 -18.20
CA PRO A 257 22.74 -16.64 -17.67
C PRO A 257 21.79 -17.54 -16.87
N PRO A 258 22.15 -18.82 -16.60
CA PRO A 258 21.36 -19.69 -15.75
C PRO A 258 21.01 -19.01 -14.42
N HIS A 259 19.73 -18.97 -14.07
CA HIS A 259 19.21 -18.27 -12.90
C HIS A 259 17.96 -18.96 -12.37
N GLN A 260 17.57 -18.65 -11.14
CA GLN A 260 16.42 -19.26 -10.47
C GLN A 260 15.08 -18.72 -11.01
N PHE A 261 14.36 -19.58 -11.74
CA PHE A 261 13.08 -19.23 -12.37
C PHE A 261 12.07 -18.62 -11.39
N TRP A 262 11.88 -19.22 -10.22
CA TRP A 262 10.84 -18.81 -9.28
C TRP A 262 11.18 -17.55 -8.46
N VAL A 263 12.43 -17.08 -8.54
CA VAL A 263 12.96 -16.02 -7.66
C VAL A 263 13.35 -14.78 -8.44
N THR A 264 14.14 -14.90 -9.51
CA THR A 264 14.76 -13.74 -10.19
C THR A 264 14.37 -13.61 -11.66
N ASN A 265 13.71 -14.62 -12.24
CA ASN A 265 13.38 -14.63 -13.66
C ASN A 265 12.31 -13.58 -14.02
N PRO A 266 12.57 -12.69 -15.01
CA PRO A 266 11.63 -11.61 -15.32
C PRO A 266 10.28 -12.11 -15.85
N ALA A 267 10.23 -13.26 -16.55
CA ALA A 267 8.98 -13.83 -17.06
C ALA A 267 8.11 -14.41 -15.93
N ASN A 268 8.72 -14.98 -14.89
CA ASN A 268 8.00 -15.36 -13.68
C ASN A 268 7.44 -14.13 -12.94
N HIS A 269 8.19 -13.03 -12.88
CA HIS A 269 7.64 -11.77 -12.36
C HIS A 269 6.51 -11.23 -13.24
N ALA A 270 6.64 -11.39 -14.57
CA ALA A 270 5.60 -11.04 -15.53
C ALA A 270 4.30 -11.79 -15.29
N SER A 271 4.37 -13.10 -15.06
CA SER A 271 3.19 -13.91 -14.74
C SER A 271 2.51 -13.42 -13.46
N ARG A 272 3.28 -13.05 -12.43
CA ARG A 272 2.74 -12.57 -11.14
C ARG A 272 2.06 -11.21 -11.27
N TRP A 273 2.68 -10.21 -11.89
CA TRP A 273 2.00 -8.91 -12.05
C TRP A 273 0.82 -9.00 -13.02
N THR A 274 0.85 -9.89 -14.01
CA THR A 274 -0.29 -10.15 -14.90
C THR A 274 -1.51 -10.58 -14.10
N GLN A 275 -1.34 -11.52 -13.17
CA GLN A 275 -2.41 -12.01 -12.30
C GLN A 275 -2.91 -10.94 -11.34
N VAL A 276 -2.00 -10.14 -10.75
CA VAL A 276 -2.38 -8.99 -9.91
C VAL A 276 -3.17 -7.96 -10.72
N CYS A 277 -2.76 -7.66 -11.95
CA CYS A 277 -3.47 -6.73 -12.84
C CYS A 277 -4.84 -7.29 -13.24
N ALA A 278 -4.95 -8.59 -13.53
CA ALA A 278 -6.21 -9.25 -13.83
C ALA A 278 -7.19 -9.14 -12.66
N LEU A 279 -6.73 -9.42 -11.44
CA LEU A 279 -7.51 -9.23 -10.21
C LEU A 279 -7.94 -7.76 -10.05
N LEU A 280 -7.04 -6.80 -10.27
CA LEU A 280 -7.38 -5.37 -10.20
C LEU A 280 -8.46 -4.96 -11.21
N LEU A 281 -8.43 -5.47 -12.44
CA LEU A 281 -9.47 -5.18 -13.43
C LEU A 281 -10.82 -5.75 -13.01
N VAL A 282 -10.84 -6.95 -12.42
CA VAL A 282 -12.06 -7.52 -11.82
C VAL A 282 -12.56 -6.62 -10.68
N LEU A 283 -11.67 -6.18 -9.79
CA LEU A 283 -12.03 -5.28 -8.68
C LEU A 283 -12.54 -3.92 -9.19
N PHE A 284 -12.00 -3.36 -10.26
CA PHE A 284 -12.52 -2.15 -10.89
C PHE A 284 -13.88 -2.35 -11.55
N ALA A 285 -14.12 -3.52 -12.17
CA ALA A 285 -15.44 -3.86 -12.70
C ALA A 285 -16.47 -3.96 -11.56
N LEU A 286 -16.10 -4.58 -10.44
CA LEU A 286 -16.95 -4.66 -9.24
C LEU A 286 -17.20 -3.27 -8.64
N GLU A 287 -16.18 -2.41 -8.56
CA GLU A 287 -16.27 -1.03 -8.04
C GLU A 287 -17.26 -0.17 -8.82
N ARG A 288 -17.35 -0.36 -10.15
CA ARG A 288 -18.25 0.39 -11.02
C ARG A 288 -19.73 0.00 -10.87
N SER A 289 -20.01 -1.21 -10.39
CA SER A 289 -21.38 -1.71 -10.23
C SER A 289 -21.84 -1.54 -8.76
N PRO A 290 -23.02 -0.95 -8.49
CA PRO A 290 -23.53 -0.84 -7.12
C PRO A 290 -23.75 -2.19 -6.44
N ALA A 291 -24.05 -3.24 -7.22
CA ALA A 291 -24.17 -4.61 -6.72
C ALA A 291 -22.80 -5.21 -6.36
N GLY A 292 -21.81 -5.10 -7.24
CA GLY A 292 -20.45 -5.59 -7.00
C GLY A 292 -19.76 -4.86 -5.86
N ALA A 293 -19.91 -3.53 -5.78
CA ALA A 293 -19.36 -2.74 -4.68
C ALA A 293 -19.97 -3.14 -3.33
N ARG A 294 -21.28 -3.45 -3.29
CA ARG A 294 -21.94 -4.00 -2.10
C ARG A 294 -21.48 -5.43 -1.79
N ALA A 295 -21.24 -6.26 -2.80
CA ALA A 295 -20.78 -7.63 -2.62
C ALA A 295 -19.40 -7.66 -1.95
N VAL A 296 -18.45 -6.85 -2.42
CA VAL A 296 -17.11 -6.78 -1.82
C VAL A 296 -17.15 -6.17 -0.42
N SER A 297 -17.92 -5.10 -0.20
CA SER A 297 -18.05 -4.50 1.14
C SER A 297 -18.76 -5.39 2.16
N ARG A 298 -19.53 -6.38 1.70
CA ARG A 298 -20.16 -7.40 2.57
C ARG A 298 -19.17 -8.46 3.04
N ILE A 299 -18.03 -8.63 2.36
CA ILE A 299 -17.01 -9.56 2.83
C ILE A 299 -16.42 -8.94 4.11
N PRO A 300 -16.66 -9.57 5.28
CA PRO A 300 -16.13 -9.04 6.53
C PRO A 300 -14.61 -8.98 6.42
N PHE A 301 -14.01 -8.00 7.11
CA PHE A 301 -12.57 -7.79 7.23
C PHE A 301 -11.86 -7.20 6.00
N VAL A 302 -12.37 -7.29 4.76
CA VAL A 302 -11.67 -6.73 3.59
C VAL A 302 -11.43 -5.23 3.75
N GLU A 303 -12.45 -4.47 4.14
CA GLU A 303 -12.30 -3.02 4.33
C GLU A 303 -11.44 -2.67 5.56
N LEU A 304 -11.53 -3.46 6.64
CA LEU A 304 -10.70 -3.29 7.83
C LEU A 304 -9.22 -3.50 7.51
N PHE A 305 -8.89 -4.61 6.84
CA PHE A 305 -7.53 -4.93 6.46
C PHE A 305 -7.01 -4.05 5.33
N ALA A 306 -7.90 -3.52 4.47
CA ALA A 306 -7.53 -2.52 3.48
C ALA A 306 -6.97 -1.24 4.11
N THR A 307 -7.58 -0.76 5.20
CA THR A 307 -7.12 0.45 5.91
C THR A 307 -5.94 0.19 6.83
N SER A 308 -5.86 -1.01 7.41
CA SER A 308 -4.99 -1.32 8.55
C SER A 308 -4.14 -2.57 8.33
N SER A 309 -3.67 -2.75 7.10
CA SER A 309 -2.86 -3.90 6.67
C SER A 309 -1.61 -4.16 7.50
N LEU A 310 -0.92 -3.11 7.99
CA LEU A 310 0.25 -3.27 8.87
C LEU A 310 -0.12 -3.90 10.23
N ALA A 311 -1.25 -3.49 10.81
CA ALA A 311 -1.73 -4.08 12.05
C ALA A 311 -2.18 -5.53 11.83
N GLY A 312 -2.87 -5.81 10.72
CA GLY A 312 -3.19 -7.18 10.30
C GLY A 312 -1.93 -8.04 10.15
N TYR A 313 -0.88 -7.50 9.54
CA TYR A 313 0.43 -8.15 9.46
C TYR A 313 1.02 -8.45 10.84
N PHE A 314 1.08 -7.46 11.72
CA PHE A 314 1.65 -7.64 13.05
C PHE A 314 0.90 -8.70 13.87
N PHE A 315 -0.43 -8.56 13.96
CA PHE A 315 -1.23 -9.42 14.84
C PHE A 315 -1.34 -10.86 14.36
N HIS A 316 -1.41 -11.13 13.05
CA HIS A 316 -1.48 -12.52 12.61
C HIS A 316 -0.17 -13.27 12.89
N GLN A 317 1.00 -12.63 12.71
CA GLN A 317 2.28 -13.28 13.05
C GLN A 317 2.43 -13.47 14.55
N MET A 318 2.00 -12.48 15.35
CA MET A 318 2.00 -12.60 16.80
C MET A 318 1.11 -13.78 17.26
N LEU A 319 -0.13 -13.87 16.77
CA LEU A 319 -1.04 -14.97 17.13
C LEU A 319 -0.55 -16.32 16.62
N LEU A 320 0.03 -16.34 15.43
CA LEU A 320 0.44 -17.58 14.78
C LEU A 320 1.69 -18.17 15.42
N PHE A 321 2.71 -17.35 15.61
CA PHE A 321 4.05 -17.82 15.96
C PHE A 321 4.52 -17.38 17.36
N TYR A 322 4.03 -16.25 17.91
CA TYR A 322 4.53 -15.74 19.20
C TYR A 322 3.84 -16.45 20.36
N ARG A 323 4.62 -17.07 21.25
CA ARG A 323 4.08 -17.80 22.39
C ARG A 323 3.72 -16.84 23.52
N ILE A 324 2.44 -16.50 23.63
CA ILE A 324 1.89 -15.70 24.73
C ILE A 324 1.44 -16.66 25.83
N ALA A 325 2.12 -16.64 26.98
CA ALA A 325 1.86 -17.57 28.08
C ALA A 325 1.84 -19.06 27.64
N GLY A 326 2.74 -19.42 26.72
CA GLY A 326 2.84 -20.78 26.16
C GLY A 326 1.87 -21.08 25.02
N PHE A 327 0.92 -20.20 24.72
CA PHE A 327 -0.03 -20.38 23.62
C PHE A 327 0.40 -19.62 22.36
N SER A 328 0.39 -20.32 21.22
CA SER A 328 0.32 -19.76 19.87
C SER A 328 -0.46 -20.75 19.00
N PHE A 329 -0.97 -20.30 17.84
CA PHE A 329 -1.66 -21.23 16.95
C PHE A 329 -0.72 -22.34 16.45
N GLU A 330 0.54 -22.00 16.17
CA GLU A 330 1.57 -22.97 15.83
C GLU A 330 1.85 -23.94 16.98
N ALA A 331 1.97 -23.49 18.23
CA ALA A 331 2.22 -24.37 19.36
C ALA A 331 1.07 -25.36 19.60
N ARG A 332 -0.17 -24.94 19.32
CA ARG A 332 -1.36 -25.77 19.56
C ARG A 332 -1.74 -26.68 18.40
N TRP A 333 -1.50 -26.25 17.17
CA TRP A 333 -2.00 -26.91 15.96
C TRP A 333 -0.95 -27.13 14.86
N GLY A 334 0.29 -26.69 15.05
CA GLY A 334 1.40 -26.85 14.10
C GLY A 334 1.56 -28.30 13.63
N ASN A 335 1.73 -28.49 12.32
CA ASN A 335 1.91 -29.79 11.68
C ASN A 335 0.81 -30.84 12.00
N SER A 336 -0.38 -30.45 12.47
CA SER A 336 -1.39 -31.39 12.98
C SER A 336 -2.73 -31.35 12.24
N CYS A 337 -3.01 -30.27 11.49
CA CYS A 337 -4.31 -30.05 10.90
C CYS A 337 -4.55 -30.91 9.64
N SER A 338 -5.72 -31.56 9.58
CA SER A 338 -6.32 -31.98 8.30
C SER A 338 -6.93 -30.78 7.57
N TRP A 339 -7.30 -30.92 6.30
CA TRP A 339 -7.94 -29.84 5.54
C TRP A 339 -9.17 -29.22 6.22
N PRO A 340 -10.17 -29.99 6.71
CA PRO A 340 -11.33 -29.39 7.39
C PRO A 340 -10.93 -28.61 8.66
N LYS A 341 -10.02 -29.18 9.46
CA LYS A 341 -9.52 -28.54 10.69
C LYS A 341 -8.72 -27.28 10.36
N TYR A 342 -7.93 -27.30 9.30
CA TYR A 342 -7.17 -26.15 8.82
C TYR A 342 -8.08 -24.97 8.48
N TRP A 343 -9.14 -25.19 7.68
CA TRP A 343 -10.06 -24.13 7.32
C TRP A 343 -10.76 -23.51 8.54
N LEU A 344 -11.15 -24.33 9.51
CA LEU A 344 -11.75 -23.85 10.76
C LEU A 344 -10.76 -23.00 11.57
N VAL A 345 -9.52 -23.48 11.74
CA VAL A 345 -8.47 -22.76 12.48
C VAL A 345 -8.06 -21.48 11.75
N LEU A 346 -8.05 -21.48 10.41
CA LEU A 346 -7.79 -20.29 9.61
C LEU A 346 -8.86 -19.22 9.82
N VAL A 347 -10.15 -19.58 9.80
CA VAL A 347 -11.24 -18.64 10.07
C VAL A 347 -11.10 -18.03 11.47
N LEU A 348 -10.75 -18.86 12.46
CA LEU A 348 -10.50 -18.38 13.82
C LEU A 348 -9.31 -17.40 13.87
N LEU A 349 -8.21 -17.70 13.17
CA LEU A 349 -7.04 -16.83 13.10
C LEU A 349 -7.35 -15.49 12.42
N ILE A 350 -8.11 -15.51 11.32
CA ILE A 350 -8.56 -14.29 10.62
C ILE A 350 -9.46 -13.46 11.54
N ALA A 351 -10.43 -14.08 12.21
CA ALA A 351 -11.33 -13.38 13.13
C ALA A 351 -10.58 -12.75 14.31
N ALA A 352 -9.67 -13.49 14.95
CA ALA A 352 -8.85 -12.97 16.04
C ALA A 352 -7.96 -11.81 15.58
N THR A 353 -7.31 -11.95 14.43
CA THR A 353 -6.49 -10.88 13.81
C THR A 353 -7.34 -9.65 13.53
N ALA A 354 -8.56 -9.83 13.01
CA ALA A 354 -9.47 -8.73 12.72
C ALA A 354 -9.92 -8.01 13.99
N VAL A 355 -10.28 -8.74 15.06
CA VAL A 355 -10.66 -8.14 16.35
C VAL A 355 -9.52 -7.29 16.92
N LEU A 356 -8.28 -7.81 16.92
CA LEU A 356 -7.12 -7.06 17.41
C LEU A 356 -6.80 -5.85 16.52
N THR A 357 -6.91 -5.99 15.20
CA THR A 357 -6.73 -4.89 14.24
C THR A 357 -7.76 -3.79 14.48
N TRP A 358 -9.03 -4.16 14.63
CA TRP A 358 -10.11 -3.22 14.94
C TRP A 358 -9.90 -2.54 16.29
N ALA A 359 -9.50 -3.28 17.32
CA ALA A 359 -9.23 -2.74 18.64
C ALA A 359 -8.07 -1.72 18.58
N MET A 360 -6.99 -2.05 17.88
CA MET A 360 -5.86 -1.15 17.67
C MET A 360 -6.27 0.13 16.93
N ASP A 361 -7.09 0.03 15.88
CA ASP A 361 -7.61 1.21 15.17
C ASP A 361 -8.45 2.11 16.08
N ARG A 362 -9.27 1.51 16.96
CA ARG A 362 -10.05 2.25 17.97
C ARG A 362 -9.14 2.95 18.99
N VAL A 363 -8.08 2.28 19.45
CA VAL A 363 -7.11 2.87 20.37
C VAL A 363 -6.33 4.00 19.70
N TYR A 364 -5.84 3.79 18.48
CA TYR A 364 -5.08 4.78 17.73
C TYR A 364 -5.91 6.02 17.41
N SER A 365 -7.18 5.83 17.02
CA SER A 365 -8.10 6.95 16.74
C SER A 365 -8.48 7.75 17.99
N ARG A 366 -8.56 7.11 19.17
CA ARG A 366 -8.91 7.76 20.44
C ARG A 366 -7.74 8.41 21.16
N LEU A 367 -6.56 7.77 21.20
CA LEU A 367 -5.41 8.23 21.97
C LEU A 367 -4.42 9.04 21.12
N TRP A 368 -4.11 8.57 19.91
CA TRP A 368 -3.00 9.12 19.13
C TRP A 368 -3.40 10.34 18.30
N ASN A 369 -4.59 10.36 17.67
CA ASN A 369 -5.05 11.49 16.87
C ASN A 369 -5.14 12.82 17.66
N PRO A 370 -5.65 12.87 18.90
CA PRO A 370 -5.71 14.10 19.69
C PRO A 370 -4.34 14.57 20.20
N LEU A 371 -3.48 13.65 20.64
CA LEU A 371 -2.13 13.97 21.10
C LEU A 371 -1.26 14.51 19.95
N TRP A 372 -1.35 13.90 18.77
CA TRP A 372 -0.55 14.30 17.62
C TRP A 372 -1.01 15.62 16.99
N THR A 373 -2.32 15.89 16.93
CA THR A 373 -2.84 17.19 16.48
C THR A 373 -2.44 18.33 17.43
N ARG A 374 -2.27 18.04 18.72
CA ARG A 374 -1.70 19.00 19.69
C ARG A 374 -0.21 19.25 19.43
N LEU A 375 0.58 18.20 19.21
CA LEU A 375 2.02 18.33 18.90
C LEU A 375 2.28 19.08 17.58
N GLN A 376 1.48 18.82 16.54
CA GLN A 376 1.59 19.55 15.27
C GLN A 376 1.20 21.02 15.38
N LYS A 377 0.20 21.35 16.21
CA LYS A 377 -0.13 22.75 16.52
C LYS A 377 1.03 23.47 17.20
N VAL A 378 1.71 22.79 18.14
CA VAL A 378 2.89 23.32 18.85
C VAL A 378 4.07 23.57 17.89
N ASP A 379 4.35 22.64 16.98
CA ASP A 379 5.39 22.80 15.93
C ASP A 379 5.09 23.96 14.97
N SER A 380 3.83 24.13 14.57
CA SER A 380 3.41 25.25 13.69
C SER A 380 3.44 26.61 14.39
N SER A 381 3.22 26.67 15.70
CA SER A 381 3.41 27.90 16.48
C SER A 381 4.88 28.23 16.73
N ALA A 382 5.76 27.22 16.80
CA ALA A 382 7.20 27.40 17.02
C ALA A 382 7.97 27.78 15.74
N THR A 383 7.43 27.49 14.55
CA THR A 383 8.10 27.76 13.26
C THR A 383 7.67 29.05 12.56
N GLY A 384 6.90 29.93 13.22
CA GLY A 384 6.62 31.29 12.71
C GLY A 384 5.94 31.32 11.33
N ALA A 385 5.23 30.27 10.93
CA ALA A 385 4.46 30.30 9.68
C ALA A 385 3.22 31.20 9.90
N PRO A 386 3.04 32.30 9.13
CA PRO A 386 1.96 33.23 9.38
C PRO A 386 0.62 32.53 9.15
N SER A 387 -0.22 32.51 10.18
CA SER A 387 -1.61 32.09 10.06
C SER A 387 -2.31 33.03 9.09
N GLN A 388 -2.85 32.52 7.98
CA GLN A 388 -3.80 33.26 7.14
C GLN A 388 -5.12 33.49 7.87
N ARG A 389 -5.09 34.38 8.86
CA ARG A 389 -6.26 35.01 9.48
C ARG A 389 -5.89 36.46 9.76
N GLY A 390 -6.30 37.36 8.88
CA GLY A 390 -6.17 38.80 9.14
C GLY A 390 -5.90 39.65 7.90
N GLN A 391 -6.70 39.52 6.84
CA GLN A 391 -6.86 40.62 5.87
C GLN A 391 -8.35 40.80 5.58
N ALA A 392 -9.03 41.42 6.54
CA ALA A 392 -10.31 42.07 6.34
C ALA A 392 -10.46 43.10 7.45
N ARG A 393 -9.81 44.26 7.27
CA ARG A 393 -10.11 45.58 7.87
C ARG A 393 -8.94 46.49 7.53
N HIS A 394 -9.12 47.30 6.51
CA HIS A 394 -8.70 48.71 6.44
C HIS A 394 -9.00 49.22 5.03
N ALA A 395 -10.05 50.02 4.92
CA ALA A 395 -10.09 51.20 4.06
C ALA A 395 -11.18 52.14 4.64
N PRO A 396 -10.93 53.46 4.66
CA PRO A 396 -11.66 54.46 5.46
C PRO A 396 -13.12 54.64 5.06
#